data_AF-A0A7Z8YC27-F1
#
_entry.id   AF-A0A7Z8YC27-F1
#
_cell.length_a   1.000
_cell.length_b   1.000
_cell.length_c   1.000
_cell.angle_alpha   90.00
_cell.angle_beta   90.00
_cell.angle_gamma   90.00
#
_symmetry.space_group_name_H-M   'P 1'
#
loop_
_entity.id
_entity.type
_entity.pdbx_description
1 polymer ?
#
loop_
_entity_poly.entity_id
_entity_poly.type
_entity_poly.pdbx_seq_one_letter_code
_entity_poly.pdbx_strand_id
1 'polypeptide(L)' 'MLSTTPIFFNDCFSKLKEEKTNYVFTTHICKDVKVVEAALEGMTIFEYNDKCRATEDFKNLETEILTKIENGKNKK' A
#
# COMPACT_ATOMS: atom_id res chain seq x y z
N MET A 1 -24.39 -6.10 -12.65
CA MET A 1 -23.34 -5.42 -11.87
C MET A 1 -22.60 -6.48 -11.08
N LEU A 2 -21.35 -6.78 -11.42
CA LEU A 2 -20.52 -7.76 -10.69
C LEU A 2 -19.74 -7.01 -9.59
N SER A 3 -20.21 -7.08 -8.35
CA SER A 3 -19.51 -6.56 -7.17
C SER A 3 -18.74 -7.68 -6.44
N THR A 4 -17.87 -8.41 -7.14
CA THR A 4 -17.28 -9.65 -6.60
C THR A 4 -15.89 -9.49 -5.97
N THR A 5 -15.29 -8.30 -5.98
CA THR A 5 -13.89 -8.10 -5.54
C THR A 5 -13.60 -7.71 -4.07
N PRO A 6 -14.54 -7.46 -3.13
CA PRO A 6 -14.14 -7.11 -1.75
C PRO A 6 -13.85 -8.29 -0.81
N ILE A 7 -14.62 -9.38 -0.89
CA ILE A 7 -14.63 -10.41 0.17
C ILE A 7 -13.39 -11.30 0.10
N PHE A 8 -13.07 -11.82 -1.08
CA PHE A 8 -11.95 -12.73 -1.28
C PHE A 8 -10.60 -12.07 -0.95
N PHE A 9 -10.43 -10.78 -1.28
CA PHE A 9 -9.23 -10.03 -0.94
C PHE A 9 -9.08 -9.90 0.58
N ASN A 10 -10.14 -9.51 1.29
CA ASN A 10 -10.11 -9.34 2.73
C ASN A 10 -9.81 -10.65 3.48
N ASP A 11 -10.38 -11.77 3.03
CA ASP A 11 -10.13 -13.09 3.64
C ASP A 11 -8.68 -13.54 3.42
N CYS A 12 -8.15 -13.41 2.19
CA CYS A 12 -6.76 -13.73 1.89
C CYS A 12 -5.79 -12.83 2.65
N PHE A 13 -6.08 -11.53 2.72
CA PHE A 13 -5.23 -10.57 3.42
C PHE A 13 -5.22 -10.81 4.94
N SER A 14 -6.36 -11.17 5.52
CA SER A 14 -6.46 -11.49 6.95
C SER A 14 -5.63 -12.73 7.29
N LYS A 15 -5.71 -13.79 6.48
CA LYS A 15 -4.88 -15.00 6.65
C LYS A 15 -3.39 -14.70 6.50
N LEU A 16 -3.02 -13.90 5.50
CA LEU A 16 -1.63 -13.47 5.29
C LEU A 16 -1.08 -12.75 6.53
N LYS A 17 -1.89 -11.88 7.12
CA LYS A 17 -1.54 -11.13 8.35
C LYS A 17 -1.35 -12.05 9.55
N GLU A 18 -2.18 -13.07 9.72
CA GLU A 18 -2.07 -14.06 10.80
C GLU A 18 -0.80 -14.92 10.67
N GLU A 19 -0.45 -15.38 9.47
CA GLU A 19 0.66 -16.31 9.25
C GLU A 19 2.04 -15.64 9.18
N LYS A 20 2.11 -14.38 8.74
CA LYS A 20 3.37 -13.67 8.44
C LYS A 20 3.39 -12.25 9.00
N THR A 21 2.93 -12.09 10.24
CA THR A 21 2.79 -10.80 10.96
C THR A 21 3.94 -9.79 10.76
N ASN A 22 5.20 -10.25 10.76
CA ASN A 22 6.35 -9.36 10.63
C ASN A 22 6.62 -8.88 9.19
N TYR A 23 6.25 -9.67 8.18
CA TYR A 23 6.62 -9.44 6.78
C TYR A 23 5.50 -8.79 5.96
N VAL A 24 4.27 -8.79 6.49
CA VAL A 24 3.12 -8.16 5.83
C VAL A 24 3.06 -6.68 6.16
N PHE A 25 2.91 -5.86 5.11
CA PHE A 25 2.51 -4.47 5.24
C PHE A 25 0.99 -4.39 5.41
N THR A 26 0.57 -3.58 6.37
CA THR A 26 -0.84 -3.33 6.68
C THR A 26 -1.41 -2.18 5.85
N THR A 27 -0.55 -1.30 5.31
CA THR A 27 -0.98 -0.27 4.37
C THR A 27 -1.45 -0.88 3.05
N HIS A 28 -2.68 -0.56 2.67
CA HIS A 28 -3.28 -0.97 1.41
C HIS A 28 -3.14 0.14 0.36
N ILE A 29 -2.59 -0.19 -0.81
CA ILE A 29 -2.55 0.74 -1.95
C ILE A 29 -3.81 0.56 -2.78
N CYS A 30 -4.72 1.54 -2.73
CA CYS A 30 -5.94 1.46 -3.51
C CYS A 30 -5.65 1.58 -5.01
N LYS A 31 -6.44 0.89 -5.84
CA LYS A 31 -6.42 1.11 -7.29
C LYS A 31 -6.91 2.53 -7.58
N ASP A 32 -6.05 3.33 -8.18
CA ASP A 32 -6.33 4.73 -8.54
C ASP A 32 -5.88 4.99 -9.98
N VAL A 33 -6.76 5.59 -10.79
CA VAL A 33 -6.47 5.93 -12.20
C VAL A 33 -5.33 6.93 -12.31
N LYS A 34 -5.14 7.80 -11.30
CA LYS A 34 -4.07 8.79 -11.28
C LYS A 34 -2.68 8.17 -11.25
N VAL A 35 -2.53 6.97 -10.68
CA VAL A 35 -1.27 6.23 -10.69
C VAL A 35 -0.94 5.74 -12.11
N VAL A 36 -1.95 5.29 -12.85
CA VAL A 36 -1.78 4.86 -14.24
C VAL A 36 -1.45 6.04 -15.14
N GLU A 37 -2.17 7.16 -14.98
CA GLU A 37 -1.91 8.41 -15.71
C GLU A 37 -0.49 8.93 -15.44
N ALA A 38 -0.05 8.98 -14.17
CA ALA A 38 1.30 9.38 -13.81
C ALA A 38 2.38 8.52 -14.51
N ALA A 39 2.17 7.20 -14.55
CA ALA A 39 3.11 6.28 -15.21
C ALA A 39 3.19 6.51 -16.73
N LEU A 40 2.09 6.88 -17.39
CA LEU A 40 2.07 7.21 -18.82
C LEU A 40 2.86 8.49 -19.13
N GLU A 41 2.85 9.44 -18.20
CA GLU A 41 3.63 10.69 -18.29
C GLU A 41 5.10 10.52 -17.83
N GLY A 42 5.50 9.32 -17.42
CA GLY A 42 6.85 9.05 -16.90
C GLY A 42 7.12 9.72 -15.54
N MET A 43 6.08 10.03 -14.78
CA MET A 43 6.16 10.70 -13.48
C MET A 43 5.79 9.75 -12.34
N THR A 44 6.30 10.04 -11.15
CA THR A 44 5.76 9.44 -9.92
C THR A 44 4.39 10.05 -9.58
N ILE A 45 3.59 9.35 -8.78
CA ILE A 45 2.30 9.89 -8.33
C ILE A 45 2.47 11.18 -7.50
N PHE A 46 3.61 11.33 -6.82
CA PHE A 46 3.93 12.52 -6.02
C PHE A 46 4.18 13.75 -6.89
N GLU A 47 4.81 13.57 -8.06
CA GLU A 47 5.06 14.64 -9.02
C GLU A 47 3.80 14.96 -9.82
N TYR A 48 3.03 13.94 -10.19
CA TYR A 48 1.83 14.09 -11.02
C TYR A 48 0.64 14.66 -10.23
N ASN A 49 0.39 14.15 -9.01
CA ASN A 49 -0.72 14.58 -8.17
C ASN A 49 -0.47 14.28 -6.68
N ASP A 50 0.07 15.27 -5.97
CA ASP A 50 0.42 15.18 -4.55
C ASP A 50 -0.77 15.12 -3.57
N LYS A 51 -2.01 15.26 -4.09
CA LYS A 51 -3.25 15.38 -3.32
C LYS A 51 -4.28 14.28 -3.62
N CYS A 52 -3.91 13.24 -4.34
CA CYS A 52 -4.80 12.09 -4.55
C CYS A 52 -4.71 11.07 -3.41
N ARG A 53 -5.73 10.20 -3.34
CA ARG A 53 -5.79 9.14 -2.33
C ARG A 53 -4.61 8.18 -2.43
N ALA A 54 -4.21 7.80 -3.64
CA ALA A 54 -3.03 6.94 -3.81
C ALA A 54 -1.76 7.57 -3.23
N THR A 55 -1.59 8.89 -3.34
CA THR A 55 -0.45 9.59 -2.71
C THR A 55 -0.46 9.43 -1.19
N GLU A 56 -1.62 9.54 -0.55
CA GLU A 56 -1.75 9.30 0.89
C GLU A 56 -1.46 7.83 1.25
N ASP A 57 -1.97 6.88 0.46
CA ASP A 57 -1.70 5.45 0.65
C ASP A 57 -0.18 5.15 0.56
N PHE A 58 0.54 5.74 -0.40
CA PHE A 58 1.98 5.55 -0.52
C PHE A 58 2.78 6.21 0.61
N LYS A 59 2.38 7.38 1.11
CA LYS A 59 3.00 8.02 2.29
C LYS A 59 2.82 7.18 3.56
N ASN A 60 1.65 6.56 3.70
CA ASN A 60 1.39 5.63 4.80
C ASN A 60 2.29 4.38 4.69
N LEU A 61 2.50 3.87 3.48
CA LEU A 61 3.36 2.71 3.23
C LEU A 61 4.83 3.04 3.54
N GLU A 62 5.29 4.22 3.14
CA GLU A 62 6.63 4.73 3.49
C GLU A 62 6.83 4.74 5.01
N THR A 63 5.86 5.27 5.75
CA THR A 63 5.88 5.32 7.22
C THR A 63 5.99 3.92 7.81
N GLU A 64 5.20 2.96 7.31
CA GLU A 64 5.23 1.57 7.79
C GLU A 64 6.56 0.88 7.48
N ILE A 65 7.14 1.11 6.30
CA ILE A 65 8.46 0.60 5.92
C ILE A 65 9.53 1.10 6.88
N LEU A 66 9.60 2.42 7.12
CA LEU A 66 10.58 3.03 8.01
C LEU A 66 10.44 2.48 9.43
N THR A 67 9.21 2.40 9.95
CA THR A 67 8.91 1.83 11.27
C THR A 67 9.39 0.38 11.40
N LYS A 68 9.14 -0.46 10.39
CA LYS A 68 9.60 -1.86 10.38
C LYS A 68 11.13 -1.96 10.32
N ILE A 69 11.80 -1.10 9.54
CA ILE A 69 13.27 -1.04 9.48
C ILE A 69 13.85 -0.67 10.85
N GLU A 70 13.32 0.36 11.50
CA GLU A 70 13.77 0.80 12.83
C GLU A 70 13.58 -0.29 13.88
N ASN A 71 12.40 -0.93 13.90
CA ASN A 71 12.13 -2.07 14.77
C ASN A 71 13.04 -3.27 14.50
N GLY A 72 13.45 -3.48 13.24
CA GLY A 72 14.42 -4.50 12.87
C GLY A 72 15.84 -4.19 13.37
N LYS A 73 16.23 -2.91 13.38
CA LYS A 73 17.53 -2.46 13.93
C LYS A 73 17.60 -2.62 15.45
N ASN A 74 16.51 -2.31 16.16
CA ASN A 74 16.43 -2.36 17.63
C ASN A 74 16.32 -3.78 18.22
N LYS A 75 16.24 -4.81 17.37
CA LYS A 75 16.20 -6.24 17.77
C LYS A 75 17.57 -6.94 17.67
N LYS A 76 18.62 -6.22 17.27
CA LYS A 76 20.02 -6.68 17.33
C LYS A 76 20.71 -6.12 18.56
#